data_AF-A0A923XSI7-F1
#
_entry.id   AF-A0A923XSI7-F1
#
_cell.length_a   1.000
_cell.length_b   1.000
_cell.length_c   1.000
_cell.angle_alpha   90.00
_cell.angle_beta   90.00
_cell.angle_gamma   90.00
#
_symmetry.space_group_name_H-M   'P 1'
#
loop_
_entity.id
_entity.type
_entity.pdbx_description
1 polymer ?
#
loop_
_entity_poly.entity_id
_entity_poly.type
_entity_poly.pdbx_seq_one_letter_code
_entity_poly.pdbx_strand_id
1 'polypeptide(L)'
;MSVKWANHDAAYSKLQPAIKDYSAKACGTQLDAFMKHYRACQALEEKLGHALIKARSNGVTGDSLADFRKDKGFNDAYKALDHEVDDLWKEQVKCRQMGNEAKQTVNDLKILIEHIETERKEHSKELADAQDDLKKDQAKAKSGKGVLSPATIKLVDGLEKEFKKLDPGLATLLKTIADDIKDLAEAGAVYRKEIDQKMENYAAKFAKTIEKTLDLAPKSGANTAGLPTALQERVLVVAVKKAVALAKLIQKHCKAALEKAEKDPALAQPELKAAKLGLDTLKKNHKALAGVRKKYATAIKAAAESKELYKQFKLVDEAFADAEKTMLQTLKAVAGIKAPATAP
;
A
#
# COMPACT_ATOMS: atom_id res chain seq x y z
N MET A 1 -29.48 20.31 -23.10
CA MET A 1 -28.05 19.94 -22.94
C MET A 1 -27.79 18.78 -23.88
N SER A 2 -26.65 18.72 -24.58
CA SER A 2 -26.38 17.60 -25.50
C SER A 2 -26.30 16.29 -24.71
N VAL A 3 -26.74 15.17 -25.31
CA VAL A 3 -26.72 13.85 -24.68
C VAL A 3 -25.30 13.47 -24.20
N LYS A 4 -24.28 13.91 -24.92
CA LYS A 4 -22.86 13.69 -24.56
C LYS A 4 -22.47 14.38 -23.25
N TRP A 5 -22.92 15.60 -23.00
CA TRP A 5 -22.66 16.31 -21.74
C TRP A 5 -23.27 15.59 -20.53
N ALA A 6 -24.51 15.12 -20.66
CA ALA A 6 -25.18 14.38 -19.59
C ALA A 6 -24.44 13.08 -19.23
N ASN A 7 -23.75 12.46 -20.21
CA ASN A 7 -22.96 11.25 -19.97
C ASN A 7 -21.69 11.53 -19.17
N HIS A 8 -20.98 12.64 -19.44
CA HIS A 8 -19.80 13.04 -18.68
C HIS A 8 -20.14 13.40 -17.23
N ASP A 9 -21.21 14.16 -17.04
CA ASP A 9 -21.69 14.54 -15.70
C ASP A 9 -22.15 13.30 -14.91
N ALA A 10 -22.83 12.36 -15.57
CA ALA A 10 -23.21 11.09 -14.95
C ALA A 10 -22.01 10.20 -14.62
N ALA A 11 -20.98 10.18 -15.47
CA ALA A 11 -19.74 9.43 -15.22
C ALA A 11 -18.99 10.02 -14.02
N TYR A 12 -18.84 11.35 -13.96
CA TYR A 12 -18.24 12.04 -12.82
C TYR A 12 -19.04 11.83 -11.53
N SER A 13 -20.37 11.93 -11.60
CA SER A 13 -21.26 11.70 -10.46
C SER A 13 -21.12 10.31 -9.85
N LYS A 14 -20.79 9.29 -10.65
CA LYS A 14 -20.50 7.93 -10.15
C LYS A 14 -19.20 7.84 -9.35
N LEU A 15 -18.24 8.74 -9.60
CA LEU A 15 -16.96 8.80 -8.90
C LEU A 15 -17.02 9.64 -7.62
N GLN A 16 -18.01 10.51 -7.47
CA GLN A 16 -18.20 11.39 -6.30
C GLN A 16 -18.16 10.67 -4.94
N PRO A 17 -18.81 9.50 -4.74
CA PRO A 17 -18.71 8.78 -3.49
C PRO A 17 -17.26 8.41 -3.13
N ALA A 18 -16.52 7.86 -4.11
CA ALA A 18 -15.12 7.50 -3.92
C ALA A 18 -14.23 8.73 -3.65
N ILE A 19 -14.44 9.83 -4.39
CA ILE A 19 -13.72 11.09 -4.16
C ILE A 19 -13.90 11.55 -2.71
N LYS A 20 -15.13 11.50 -2.20
CA LYS A 20 -15.44 11.88 -0.82
C LYS A 20 -14.81 10.95 0.20
N ASP A 21 -14.94 9.64 -0.01
CA ASP A 21 -14.46 8.60 0.92
C ASP A 21 -12.92 8.56 1.01
N TYR A 22 -12.22 9.02 -0.03
CA TYR A 22 -10.76 9.04 -0.10
C TYR A 22 -10.15 10.44 -0.12
N SER A 23 -10.96 11.47 0.14
CA SER A 23 -10.51 12.87 0.27
C SER A 23 -9.42 13.04 1.32
N ALA A 24 -8.66 14.12 1.26
CA ALA A 24 -7.65 14.44 2.26
C ALA A 24 -8.20 14.45 3.69
N LYS A 25 -9.46 14.87 3.89
CA LYS A 25 -10.14 14.88 5.18
C LYS A 25 -10.42 13.46 5.72
N ALA A 26 -11.00 12.60 4.89
CA ALA A 26 -11.24 11.20 5.26
C ALA A 26 -9.90 10.53 5.57
N CYS A 27 -8.88 10.85 4.77
CA CYS A 27 -7.57 10.29 4.95
C CYS A 27 -6.88 10.73 6.24
N GLY A 28 -7.00 12.02 6.59
CA GLY A 28 -6.51 12.56 7.85
C GLY A 28 -7.14 11.90 9.07
N THR A 29 -8.46 11.66 9.03
CA THR A 29 -9.17 10.97 10.12
C THR A 29 -8.62 9.56 10.35
N GLN A 30 -8.38 8.83 9.27
CA GLN A 30 -7.84 7.48 9.33
C GLN A 30 -6.35 7.46 9.76
N LEU A 31 -5.56 8.45 9.37
CA LEU A 31 -4.19 8.63 9.86
C LEU A 31 -4.16 8.95 11.36
N ASP A 32 -5.08 9.78 11.84
CA ASP A 32 -5.22 10.08 13.27
C ASP A 32 -5.55 8.83 14.09
N ALA A 33 -6.42 7.96 13.57
CA ALA A 33 -6.70 6.65 14.18
C ALA A 33 -5.43 5.78 14.26
N PHE A 34 -4.68 5.66 13.16
CA PHE A 34 -3.39 4.96 13.16
C PHE A 34 -2.42 5.55 14.19
N MET A 35 -2.28 6.88 14.22
CA MET A 35 -1.35 7.58 15.12
C MET A 35 -1.76 7.45 16.59
N LYS A 36 -3.05 7.33 16.89
CA LYS A 36 -3.55 7.05 18.24
C LYS A 36 -3.02 5.71 18.74
N HIS A 37 -3.22 4.63 17.97
CA HIS A 37 -2.75 3.29 18.33
C HIS A 37 -1.21 3.23 18.38
N TYR A 38 -0.54 3.93 17.45
CA TYR A 38 0.92 4.00 17.44
C TYR A 38 1.49 4.56 18.75
N ARG A 39 0.90 5.66 19.25
CA ARG A 39 1.30 6.28 20.52
C ARG A 39 0.94 5.40 21.72
N ALA A 40 -0.22 4.72 21.68
CA ALA A 40 -0.65 3.81 22.73
C ALA A 40 0.30 2.61 22.86
N CYS A 41 0.73 2.02 21.74
CA CYS A 41 1.76 0.98 21.73
C CYS A 41 3.06 1.44 22.41
N GLN A 42 3.53 2.66 22.11
CA GLN A 42 4.73 3.21 22.74
C GLN A 42 4.58 3.33 24.27
N ALA A 43 3.45 3.87 24.74
CA ALA A 43 3.19 3.99 26.17
C ALA A 43 3.04 2.62 26.87
N LEU A 44 2.46 1.63 26.19
CA LEU A 44 2.30 0.27 26.70
C LEU A 44 3.61 -0.50 26.73
N GLU A 45 4.54 -0.24 25.81
CA GLU A 45 5.90 -0.79 25.86
C GLU A 45 6.66 -0.34 27.10
N GLU A 46 6.59 0.95 27.45
CA GLU A 46 7.20 1.48 28.67
C GLU A 46 6.59 0.83 29.91
N LYS A 47 5.26 0.71 29.96
CA LYS A 47 4.55 0.01 31.04
C LYS A 47 4.95 -1.46 31.14
N LEU A 48 5.11 -2.14 30.01
CA LEU A 48 5.56 -3.53 29.98
C LEU A 48 6.98 -3.66 30.53
N GLY A 49 7.88 -2.72 30.20
CA GLY A 49 9.22 -2.65 30.78
C GLY A 49 9.20 -2.48 32.31
N HIS A 50 8.37 -1.58 32.84
CA HIS A 50 8.19 -1.42 34.29
C HIS A 50 7.59 -2.66 34.95
N ALA A 51 6.60 -3.28 34.31
CA ALA A 51 5.97 -4.50 34.81
C ALA A 51 6.95 -5.67 34.84
N LEU A 52 7.89 -5.73 33.89
CA LEU A 52 8.97 -6.72 33.87
C LEU A 52 9.93 -6.55 35.05
N ILE A 53 10.36 -5.32 35.34
CA ILE A 53 11.20 -5.01 36.51
C ILE A 53 10.47 -5.42 37.79
N LYS A 54 9.19 -5.06 37.91
CA LYS A 54 8.36 -5.39 39.09
C LYS A 54 8.18 -6.90 39.25
N ALA A 55 7.92 -7.63 38.16
CA ALA A 55 7.80 -9.08 38.20
C ALA A 55 9.09 -9.74 38.71
N ARG A 56 10.28 -9.25 38.29
CA ARG A 56 11.57 -9.70 38.85
C ARG A 56 11.65 -9.42 40.35
N SER A 57 11.29 -8.23 40.80
CA SER A 57 11.26 -7.88 42.23
C SER A 57 10.26 -8.74 43.03
N ASN A 58 9.19 -9.20 42.40
CA ASN A 58 8.20 -10.13 42.97
C ASN A 58 8.67 -11.59 43.00
N GLY A 59 9.93 -11.88 42.63
CA GLY A 59 10.49 -13.22 42.67
C GLY A 59 10.26 -14.06 41.41
N VAL A 60 9.84 -13.46 40.28
CA VAL A 60 9.84 -14.17 39.00
C VAL A 60 11.30 -14.38 38.56
N THR A 61 11.81 -15.58 38.80
CA THR A 61 13.18 -15.99 38.44
C THR A 61 13.26 -16.62 37.05
N GLY A 62 12.13 -17.11 36.53
CA GLY A 62 12.04 -17.69 35.19
C GLY A 62 12.37 -16.67 34.11
N ASP A 63 13.08 -17.11 33.08
CA ASP A 63 13.48 -16.24 31.97
C ASP A 63 12.43 -16.23 30.85
N SER A 64 11.40 -17.07 30.94
CA SER A 64 10.41 -17.24 29.88
C SER A 64 9.27 -16.22 29.98
N LEU A 65 8.73 -15.80 28.83
CA LEU A 65 7.50 -15.00 28.80
C LEU A 65 6.36 -15.68 29.58
N ALA A 66 6.32 -17.02 29.61
CA ALA A 66 5.31 -17.75 30.34
C ALA A 66 5.43 -17.55 31.87
N ASP A 67 6.66 -17.47 32.39
CA ASP A 67 6.91 -17.23 33.81
C ASP A 67 6.54 -15.80 34.21
N PHE A 68 6.91 -14.82 33.40
CA PHE A 68 6.49 -13.45 33.59
C PHE A 68 4.97 -13.28 33.48
N ARG A 69 4.31 -14.01 32.60
CA ARG A 69 2.84 -13.99 32.49
C ARG A 69 2.10 -14.64 33.67
N LYS A 70 2.81 -15.30 34.59
CA LYS A 70 2.25 -15.70 35.89
C LYS A 70 2.15 -14.50 36.84
N ASP A 71 3.03 -13.50 36.71
CA ASP A 71 2.86 -12.21 37.38
C ASP A 71 1.70 -11.45 36.73
N LYS A 72 0.71 -11.12 37.55
CA LYS A 72 -0.52 -10.46 37.09
C LYS A 72 -0.22 -9.12 36.42
N GLY A 73 0.64 -8.29 37.03
CA GLY A 73 0.94 -6.96 36.52
C GLY A 73 1.63 -7.00 35.15
N PHE A 74 2.55 -7.94 34.98
CA PHE A 74 3.18 -8.18 33.68
C PHE A 74 2.19 -8.72 32.64
N ASN A 75 1.39 -9.73 32.99
CA ASN A 75 0.42 -10.32 32.06
C ASN A 75 -0.63 -9.31 31.58
N ASP A 76 -1.09 -8.43 32.47
CA ASP A 76 -2.06 -7.39 32.13
C ASP A 76 -1.44 -6.36 31.17
N ALA A 77 -0.21 -5.89 31.45
CA ALA A 77 0.52 -4.99 30.56
C ALA A 77 0.79 -5.63 29.18
N TYR A 78 1.16 -6.91 29.17
CA TYR A 78 1.42 -7.65 27.94
C TYR A 78 0.16 -7.81 27.09
N LYS A 79 -0.97 -8.20 27.68
CA LYS A 79 -2.25 -8.33 26.96
C LYS A 79 -2.72 -6.99 26.38
N ALA A 80 -2.55 -5.90 27.14
CA ALA A 80 -2.88 -4.56 26.66
C ALA A 80 -2.03 -4.19 25.43
N LEU A 81 -0.71 -4.42 25.49
CA LEU A 81 0.17 -4.17 24.35
C LEU A 81 -0.16 -5.06 23.13
N ASP A 82 -0.42 -6.35 23.34
CA ASP A 82 -0.76 -7.30 22.28
C ASP A 82 -2.04 -6.87 21.53
N HIS A 83 -3.06 -6.46 22.29
CA HIS A 83 -4.29 -5.93 21.73
C HIS A 83 -4.07 -4.63 20.93
N GLU A 84 -3.30 -3.69 21.48
CA GLU A 84 -3.03 -2.40 20.83
C GLU A 84 -2.22 -2.58 19.53
N VAL A 85 -1.29 -3.54 19.50
CA VAL A 85 -0.51 -3.88 18.30
C VAL A 85 -1.40 -4.48 17.21
N ASP A 86 -2.38 -5.30 17.56
CA ASP A 86 -3.37 -5.84 16.62
C ASP A 86 -4.21 -4.72 15.99
N ASP A 87 -4.66 -3.76 16.80
CA ASP A 87 -5.42 -2.61 16.31
C ASP A 87 -4.56 -1.65 15.46
N LEU A 88 -3.32 -1.38 15.86
CA LEU A 88 -2.36 -0.63 15.04
C LEU A 88 -2.20 -1.25 13.65
N TRP A 89 -2.13 -2.59 13.58
CA TRP A 89 -2.02 -3.31 12.32
C TRP A 89 -3.30 -3.20 11.47
N LYS A 90 -4.48 -3.34 12.07
CA LYS A 90 -5.76 -3.14 11.36
C LYS A 90 -5.84 -1.74 10.75
N GLU A 91 -5.47 -0.71 11.51
CA GLU A 91 -5.47 0.66 11.02
C GLU A 91 -4.42 0.87 9.91
N GLN A 92 -3.25 0.24 9.99
CA GLN A 92 -2.26 0.27 8.90
C GLN A 92 -2.83 -0.30 7.60
N VAL A 93 -3.51 -1.45 7.68
CA VAL A 93 -4.12 -2.11 6.51
C VAL A 93 -5.18 -1.20 5.88
N LYS A 94 -6.05 -0.59 6.69
CA LYS A 94 -7.06 0.37 6.21
C LYS A 94 -6.43 1.56 5.49
N CYS A 95 -5.40 2.18 6.08
CA CYS A 95 -4.70 3.30 5.45
C CYS A 95 -4.11 2.92 4.08
N ARG A 96 -3.50 1.73 3.97
CA ARG A 96 -2.95 1.24 2.69
C ARG A 96 -4.05 0.97 1.67
N GLN A 97 -5.18 0.42 2.10
CA GLN A 97 -6.34 0.20 1.24
C GLN A 97 -6.87 1.53 0.70
N MET A 98 -7.11 2.52 1.56
CA MET A 98 -7.55 3.86 1.15
C MET A 98 -6.56 4.51 0.18
N GLY A 99 -5.25 4.41 0.42
CA GLY A 99 -4.25 4.94 -0.50
C GLY A 99 -4.22 4.26 -1.88
N ASN A 100 -4.63 2.99 -1.97
CA ASN A 100 -4.77 2.29 -3.24
C ASN A 100 -6.06 2.67 -3.97
N GLU A 101 -7.16 2.78 -3.22
CA GLU A 101 -8.47 3.18 -3.76
C GLU A 101 -8.43 4.63 -4.25
N ALA A 102 -7.84 5.56 -3.49
CA ALA A 102 -7.56 6.93 -3.93
C ALA A 102 -6.78 6.98 -5.25
N LYS A 103 -5.74 6.13 -5.37
CA LYS A 103 -4.94 6.04 -6.60
C LYS A 103 -5.77 5.53 -7.78
N GLN A 104 -6.66 4.56 -7.55
CA GLN A 104 -7.55 4.06 -8.59
C GLN A 104 -8.53 5.16 -9.02
N THR A 105 -9.16 5.86 -8.09
CA THR A 105 -10.06 6.98 -8.38
C THR A 105 -9.36 8.07 -9.19
N VAL A 106 -8.10 8.40 -8.86
CA VAL A 106 -7.30 9.34 -9.68
C VAL A 106 -7.12 8.85 -11.12
N ASN A 107 -6.89 7.55 -11.34
CA ASN A 107 -6.77 7.01 -12.68
C ASN A 107 -8.11 7.07 -13.43
N ASP A 108 -9.21 6.75 -12.77
CA ASP A 108 -10.55 6.80 -13.37
C ASP A 108 -10.92 8.25 -13.77
N LEU A 109 -10.56 9.24 -12.93
CA LEU A 109 -10.73 10.65 -13.24
C LEU A 109 -9.86 11.12 -14.43
N LYS A 110 -8.63 10.60 -14.57
CA LYS A 110 -7.78 10.90 -15.72
C LYS A 110 -8.35 10.34 -17.02
N ILE A 111 -8.86 9.10 -16.99
CA ILE A 111 -9.55 8.50 -18.14
C ILE A 111 -10.76 9.36 -18.54
N LEU A 112 -11.53 9.84 -17.56
CA LEU A 112 -12.66 10.73 -17.82
C LEU A 112 -12.22 12.05 -18.48
N ILE A 113 -11.13 12.67 -18.00
CA ILE A 113 -10.53 13.86 -18.65
C ILE A 113 -10.15 13.55 -20.10
N GLU A 114 -9.45 12.45 -20.35
CA GLU A 114 -9.00 12.07 -21.70
C GLU A 114 -10.17 11.86 -22.66
N HIS A 115 -11.25 11.23 -22.21
CA HIS A 115 -12.49 11.08 -22.98
C HIS A 115 -13.14 12.44 -23.29
N ILE A 116 -13.27 13.30 -22.27
CA ILE A 116 -13.82 14.65 -22.43
C ILE A 116 -13.01 15.46 -23.45
N GLU A 117 -11.68 15.42 -23.37
CA GLU A 117 -10.80 16.14 -24.29
C GLU A 117 -10.84 15.59 -25.72
N THR A 118 -10.95 14.27 -25.87
CA THR A 118 -11.06 13.62 -27.18
C THR A 118 -12.35 14.04 -27.88
N GLU A 119 -13.49 13.94 -27.18
CA GLU A 119 -14.78 14.37 -27.75
C GLU A 119 -14.80 15.88 -28.05
N ARG A 120 -14.18 16.71 -27.21
CA ARG A 120 -14.05 18.15 -27.47
C ARG A 120 -13.27 18.42 -28.76
N LYS A 121 -12.18 17.68 -29.01
CA LYS A 121 -11.38 17.81 -30.23
C LYS A 121 -12.16 17.36 -31.47
N GLU A 122 -12.90 16.26 -31.38
CA GLU A 122 -13.78 15.79 -32.46
C GLU A 122 -14.84 16.83 -32.81
N HIS A 123 -15.56 17.35 -31.82
CA HIS A 123 -16.55 18.42 -32.02
C HIS A 123 -15.96 19.71 -32.59
N SER A 124 -14.77 20.10 -32.12
CA SER A 124 -14.08 21.26 -32.68
C SER A 124 -13.68 21.07 -34.14
N LYS A 125 -13.32 19.84 -34.53
CA LYS A 125 -12.97 19.50 -35.91
C LYS A 125 -14.21 19.49 -36.80
N GLU A 126 -15.29 18.85 -36.36
CA GLU A 126 -16.58 18.84 -37.08
C GLU A 126 -17.08 20.26 -37.36
N LEU A 127 -16.95 21.17 -36.37
CA LEU A 127 -17.30 22.57 -36.53
C LEU A 127 -16.41 23.27 -37.57
N ALA A 128 -15.09 23.04 -37.54
CA ALA A 128 -14.16 23.63 -38.50
C ALA A 128 -14.43 23.15 -39.94
N ASP A 129 -14.65 21.85 -40.13
CA ASP A 129 -14.97 21.24 -41.43
C ASP A 129 -16.29 21.84 -41.98
N ALA A 130 -17.33 21.95 -41.13
CA ALA A 130 -18.60 22.55 -41.51
C ALA A 130 -18.49 24.04 -41.86
N GLN A 131 -17.65 24.80 -41.13
CA GLN A 131 -17.37 26.21 -41.44
C GLN A 131 -16.64 26.37 -42.78
N ASP A 132 -15.70 25.50 -43.10
CA ASP A 132 -14.96 25.54 -44.37
C ASP A 132 -15.85 25.18 -45.56
N ASP A 133 -16.76 24.22 -45.41
CA ASP A 133 -17.75 23.91 -46.43
C ASP A 133 -18.73 25.08 -46.64
N LEU A 134 -19.16 25.75 -45.56
CA LEU A 134 -19.96 26.97 -45.67
C LEU A 134 -19.22 28.08 -46.43
N LYS A 135 -17.92 28.28 -46.18
CA LYS A 135 -17.11 29.26 -46.93
C LYS A 135 -17.03 28.92 -48.42
N LYS A 136 -16.85 27.64 -48.77
CA LYS A 136 -16.85 27.18 -50.17
C LYS A 136 -18.20 27.47 -50.84
N ASP A 137 -19.31 27.18 -50.16
CA ASP A 137 -20.65 27.45 -50.67
C ASP A 137 -20.92 28.95 -50.83
N GLN A 138 -20.46 29.78 -49.89
CA GLN A 138 -20.51 31.24 -50.01
C GLN A 138 -19.70 31.74 -51.22
N ALA A 139 -18.53 31.17 -51.50
CA ALA A 139 -17.72 31.55 -52.66
C ALA A 139 -18.38 31.16 -54.00
N LYS A 140 -19.01 29.97 -54.07
CA LYS A 140 -19.78 29.53 -55.24
C LYS A 140 -21.01 30.41 -55.49
N ALA A 141 -21.72 30.78 -54.43
CA ALA A 141 -22.87 31.69 -54.54
C ALA A 141 -22.47 33.08 -55.05
N LYS A 142 -21.35 33.63 -54.55
CA LYS A 142 -20.82 34.93 -55.01
C LYS A 142 -20.38 34.94 -56.48
N SER A 143 -19.97 33.80 -57.03
CA SER A 143 -19.57 33.65 -58.44
C SER A 143 -20.73 33.32 -59.39
N GLY A 144 -21.97 33.33 -58.89
CA GLY A 144 -23.17 33.03 -59.67
C GLY A 144 -23.32 31.55 -60.07
N LYS A 145 -22.45 30.67 -59.54
CA LYS A 145 -22.39 29.24 -59.87
C LYS A 145 -23.06 28.35 -58.81
N GLY A 146 -23.90 28.90 -57.94
CA GLY A 146 -24.62 28.12 -56.92
C GLY A 146 -25.55 28.96 -56.04
N VAL A 147 -26.33 28.27 -55.21
CA VAL A 147 -27.21 28.87 -54.19
C VAL A 147 -26.73 28.39 -52.82
N LEU A 148 -26.66 29.30 -51.86
CA LEU A 148 -26.34 28.97 -50.46
C LEU A 148 -27.40 28.00 -49.92
N SER A 149 -26.99 26.80 -49.52
CA SER A 149 -27.89 25.81 -48.94
C SER A 149 -28.35 26.27 -47.55
N PRO A 150 -29.66 26.50 -47.33
CA PRO A 150 -30.18 26.85 -46.00
C PRO A 150 -29.93 25.75 -44.96
N ALA A 151 -29.75 24.50 -45.40
CA ALA A 151 -29.41 23.38 -44.52
C ALA A 151 -27.99 23.51 -43.96
N THR A 152 -27.00 23.91 -44.77
CA THR A 152 -25.61 24.11 -44.34
C THR A 152 -25.49 25.27 -43.35
N ILE A 153 -26.20 26.38 -43.60
CA ILE A 153 -26.24 27.52 -42.67
C ILE A 153 -26.83 27.12 -41.31
N LYS A 154 -27.98 26.44 -41.32
CA LYS A 154 -28.63 25.95 -40.09
C LYS A 154 -27.75 24.96 -39.32
N LEU A 155 -27.00 24.11 -40.02
CA LEU A 155 -26.08 23.15 -39.42
C LEU A 155 -24.93 23.86 -38.69
N VAL A 156 -24.26 24.81 -39.36
CA VAL A 156 -23.15 25.58 -38.75
C VAL A 156 -23.65 26.41 -37.57
N ASP A 157 -24.78 27.14 -37.71
CA ASP A 157 -25.38 27.91 -36.62
C ASP A 157 -25.77 27.03 -35.42
N GLY A 158 -26.23 25.81 -35.70
CA GLY A 158 -26.57 24.80 -34.70
C GLY A 158 -25.32 24.35 -33.92
N LEU A 159 -24.27 23.93 -34.64
CA LEU A 159 -23.01 23.48 -34.07
C LEU A 159 -22.32 24.60 -33.27
N GLU A 160 -22.28 25.84 -33.77
CA GLU A 160 -21.70 26.97 -33.03
C GLU A 160 -22.45 27.27 -31.72
N LYS A 161 -23.79 27.20 -31.74
CA LYS A 161 -24.61 27.40 -30.53
C LYS A 161 -24.41 26.28 -29.52
N GLU A 162 -24.27 25.03 -29.98
CA GLU A 162 -23.96 23.92 -29.09
C GLU A 162 -22.56 24.05 -28.49
N PHE A 163 -21.56 24.35 -29.31
CA PHE A 163 -20.18 24.52 -28.84
C PHE A 163 -20.05 25.66 -27.83
N LYS A 164 -20.65 26.83 -28.09
CA LYS A 164 -20.67 27.97 -27.14
C LYS A 164 -21.36 27.66 -25.81
N LYS A 165 -22.34 26.76 -25.80
CA LYS A 165 -23.03 26.33 -24.58
C LYS A 165 -22.25 25.26 -23.81
N LEU A 166 -21.54 24.39 -24.51
CA LEU A 166 -20.81 23.27 -23.92
C LEU A 166 -19.45 23.70 -23.34
N ASP A 167 -18.73 24.61 -24.01
CA ASP A 167 -17.35 24.93 -23.67
C ASP A 167 -17.15 25.46 -22.22
N PRO A 168 -17.99 26.38 -21.69
CA PRO A 168 -17.83 26.85 -20.30
C PRO A 168 -18.16 25.78 -19.25
N GLY A 169 -19.16 24.93 -19.52
CA GLY A 169 -19.52 23.81 -18.65
C GLY A 169 -18.39 22.79 -18.56
N LEU A 170 -17.81 22.44 -19.72
CA LEU A 170 -16.68 21.53 -19.83
C LEU A 170 -15.45 22.06 -19.09
N ALA A 171 -15.12 23.33 -19.28
CA ALA A 171 -14.00 23.96 -18.60
C ALA A 171 -14.17 23.93 -17.07
N THR A 172 -15.39 24.14 -16.58
CA THR A 172 -15.70 24.08 -15.15
C THR A 172 -15.55 22.66 -14.62
N LEU A 173 -16.13 21.65 -15.29
CA LEU A 173 -16.03 20.25 -14.89
C LEU A 173 -14.58 19.74 -14.89
N LEU A 174 -13.80 20.05 -15.94
CA LEU A 174 -12.39 19.68 -16.02
C LEU A 174 -11.57 20.30 -14.89
N LYS A 175 -11.88 21.55 -14.52
CA LYS A 175 -11.24 22.20 -13.37
C LYS A 175 -11.57 21.48 -12.06
N THR A 176 -12.85 21.16 -11.83
CA THR A 176 -13.26 20.43 -10.61
C THR A 176 -12.58 19.06 -10.54
N ILE A 177 -12.55 18.30 -11.64
CA ILE A 177 -11.86 17.00 -11.70
C ILE A 177 -10.35 17.17 -11.41
N ALA A 178 -9.72 18.21 -11.93
CA ALA A 178 -8.30 18.47 -11.66
C ALA A 178 -8.02 18.80 -10.17
N ASP A 179 -8.90 19.58 -9.54
CA ASP A 179 -8.83 19.89 -8.11
C ASP A 179 -9.01 18.60 -7.27
N ASP A 180 -9.96 17.73 -7.62
CA ASP A 180 -10.17 16.43 -6.96
C ASP A 180 -8.97 15.49 -7.12
N ILE A 181 -8.37 15.42 -8.32
CA ILE A 181 -7.15 14.64 -8.56
C ILE A 181 -6.02 15.13 -7.64
N LYS A 182 -5.90 16.43 -7.45
CA LYS A 182 -4.88 17.01 -6.59
C LYS A 182 -5.11 16.62 -5.12
N ASP A 183 -6.33 16.78 -4.61
CA ASP A 183 -6.70 16.40 -3.23
C ASP A 183 -6.40 14.91 -2.95
N LEU A 184 -6.83 14.03 -3.86
CA LEU A 184 -6.60 12.58 -3.76
C LEU A 184 -5.11 12.20 -3.86
N ALA A 185 -4.34 12.89 -4.70
CA ALA A 185 -2.90 12.65 -4.84
C ALA A 185 -2.12 13.06 -3.59
N GLU A 186 -2.45 14.20 -3.00
CA GLU A 186 -1.88 14.66 -1.73
C GLU A 186 -2.20 13.67 -0.60
N ALA A 187 -3.46 13.22 -0.51
CA ALA A 187 -3.89 12.20 0.45
C ALA A 187 -3.13 10.87 0.30
N GLY A 188 -2.99 10.38 -0.94
CA GLY A 188 -2.28 9.13 -1.24
C GLY A 188 -0.77 9.18 -1.03
N ALA A 189 -0.15 10.36 -1.03
CA ALA A 189 1.27 10.54 -0.76
C ALA A 189 1.62 10.44 0.73
N VAL A 190 0.76 11.02 1.59
CA VAL A 190 0.90 10.97 3.05
C VAL A 190 0.93 9.52 3.54
N TYR A 191 0.02 8.67 3.04
CA TYR A 191 -0.07 7.27 3.47
C TYR A 191 1.15 6.42 3.16
N ARG A 192 1.69 6.53 1.93
CA ARG A 192 2.78 5.65 1.49
C ARG A 192 4.08 5.94 2.22
N LYS A 193 4.38 7.21 2.49
CA LYS A 193 5.68 7.58 3.06
C LYS A 193 5.65 7.59 4.57
N GLU A 194 4.60 8.17 5.17
CA GLU A 194 4.60 8.41 6.60
C GLU A 194 4.31 7.12 7.38
N ILE A 195 3.29 6.34 6.99
CA ILE A 195 2.91 5.12 7.72
C ILE A 195 4.00 4.05 7.62
N ASP A 196 4.53 3.81 6.42
CA ASP A 196 5.59 2.81 6.22
C ASP A 196 6.84 3.18 7.03
N GLN A 197 7.23 4.46 7.01
CA GLN A 197 8.35 4.94 7.81
C GLN A 197 8.08 4.86 9.32
N LYS A 198 6.86 5.17 9.79
CA LYS A 198 6.50 5.04 11.21
C LYS A 198 6.51 3.57 11.65
N MET A 199 6.03 2.65 10.82
CA MET A 199 6.03 1.22 11.12
C MET A 199 7.42 0.60 11.08
N GLU A 200 8.28 1.02 10.16
CA GLU A 200 9.70 0.66 10.17
C GLU A 200 10.39 1.15 11.44
N ASN A 201 10.16 2.42 11.82
CA ASN A 201 10.68 3.00 13.04
C ASN A 201 10.14 2.29 14.29
N TYR A 202 8.87 1.88 14.28
CA TYR A 202 8.26 1.12 15.37
C TYR A 202 8.91 -0.25 15.50
N ALA A 203 9.03 -1.01 14.41
CA ALA A 203 9.69 -2.30 14.41
C ALA A 203 11.15 -2.21 14.90
N ALA A 204 11.89 -1.18 14.47
CA ALA A 204 13.25 -0.94 14.91
C ALA A 204 13.34 -0.51 16.39
N LYS A 205 12.42 0.33 16.86
CA LYS A 205 12.34 0.74 18.28
C LYS A 205 11.94 -0.43 19.17
N PHE A 206 10.94 -1.21 18.78
CA PHE A 206 10.51 -2.40 19.52
C PHE A 206 11.65 -3.41 19.64
N ALA A 207 12.41 -3.66 18.57
CA ALA A 207 13.61 -4.49 18.61
C ALA A 207 14.64 -3.95 19.63
N LYS A 208 14.89 -2.64 19.65
CA LYS A 208 15.77 -1.99 20.63
C LYS A 208 15.22 -2.00 22.06
N THR A 209 13.91 -1.87 22.25
CA THR A 209 13.25 -1.96 23.57
C THR A 209 13.39 -3.37 24.11
N ILE A 210 13.20 -4.39 23.26
CA ILE A 210 13.50 -5.78 23.61
C ILE A 210 14.98 -5.91 23.99
N GLU A 211 15.92 -5.46 23.16
CA GLU A 211 17.37 -5.52 23.46
C GLU A 211 17.75 -4.83 24.77
N LYS A 212 17.24 -3.61 25.04
CA LYS A 212 17.49 -2.90 26.31
C LYS A 212 16.86 -3.60 27.51
N THR A 213 15.67 -4.17 27.36
CA THR A 213 15.00 -4.94 28.42
C THR A 213 15.76 -6.23 28.72
N LEU A 214 16.42 -6.81 27.70
CA LEU A 214 17.34 -7.95 27.85
C LEU A 214 18.65 -7.57 28.55
N ASP A 215 19.15 -6.35 28.36
CA ASP A 215 20.36 -5.84 29.02
C ASP A 215 20.14 -5.37 30.48
N LEU A 216 18.92 -4.92 30.82
CA LEU A 216 18.55 -4.45 32.16
C LEU A 216 18.09 -5.56 33.12
N ALA A 217 17.93 -6.80 32.65
CA ALA A 217 17.72 -7.95 33.54
C ALA A 217 19.01 -8.21 34.36
N PRO A 218 18.95 -8.34 35.70
CA PRO A 218 20.15 -8.43 36.53
C PRO A 218 21.07 -9.57 36.08
N LYS A 219 22.29 -9.21 35.68
CA LYS A 219 23.40 -10.17 35.54
C LYS A 219 23.94 -10.49 36.94
N SER A 220 23.33 -11.45 37.63
CA SER A 220 24.03 -12.08 38.76
C SER A 220 23.52 -13.48 39.08
N GLY A 221 24.38 -14.47 38.85
CA GLY A 221 24.61 -15.54 39.83
C GLY A 221 23.86 -16.86 39.72
N ALA A 222 23.03 -17.14 38.71
CA ALA A 222 22.33 -18.43 38.61
C ALA A 222 22.58 -19.15 37.27
N ASN A 223 23.26 -20.30 37.36
CA ASN A 223 23.44 -21.40 36.41
C ASN A 223 23.21 -21.15 34.90
N THR A 224 24.29 -21.39 34.14
CA THR A 224 24.42 -21.43 32.68
C THR A 224 23.69 -22.61 32.00
N ALA A 225 22.41 -22.81 32.28
CA ALA A 225 21.61 -23.90 31.67
C ALA A 225 20.42 -23.41 30.80
N GLY A 226 20.13 -22.11 30.78
CA GLY A 226 18.99 -21.55 30.04
C GLY A 226 19.32 -21.07 28.63
N LEU A 227 18.40 -21.31 27.68
CA LEU A 227 18.42 -20.65 26.37
C LEU A 227 18.25 -19.13 26.51
N PRO A 228 18.98 -18.32 25.74
CA PRO A 228 18.71 -16.89 25.63
C PRO A 228 17.24 -16.63 25.28
N THR A 229 16.66 -15.54 25.76
CA THR A 229 15.23 -15.19 25.54
C THR A 229 14.84 -15.16 24.05
N ALA A 230 15.75 -14.77 23.17
CA ALA A 230 15.56 -14.79 21.71
C ALA A 230 15.38 -16.20 21.11
N LEU A 231 15.76 -17.24 21.86
CA LEU A 231 15.68 -18.66 21.50
C LEU A 231 14.62 -19.41 22.30
N GLN A 232 13.83 -18.71 23.10
CA GLN A 232 12.66 -19.31 23.73
C GLN A 232 11.60 -19.56 22.67
N GLU A 233 11.02 -20.76 22.70
CA GLU A 233 10.07 -21.26 21.69
C GLU A 233 9.02 -20.21 21.32
N ARG A 234 8.43 -19.50 22.30
CA ARG A 234 7.37 -18.50 22.04
C ARG A 234 7.86 -17.23 21.32
N VAL A 235 9.06 -16.75 21.63
CA VAL A 235 9.66 -15.58 20.97
C VAL A 235 10.09 -15.96 19.55
N LEU A 236 10.68 -17.15 19.42
CA LEU A 236 11.06 -17.71 18.12
C LEU A 236 9.81 -17.96 17.26
N VAL A 237 8.73 -18.50 17.81
CA VAL A 237 7.44 -18.69 17.11
C VAL A 237 6.86 -17.37 16.63
N VAL A 238 6.94 -16.28 17.39
CA VAL A 238 6.50 -14.96 16.93
C VAL A 238 7.38 -14.46 15.78
N ALA A 239 8.70 -14.62 15.89
CA ALA A 239 9.63 -14.29 14.81
C ALA A 239 9.39 -15.14 13.55
N VAL A 240 9.12 -16.43 13.71
CA VAL A 240 8.78 -17.38 12.63
C VAL A 240 7.45 -17.00 11.99
N LYS A 241 6.41 -16.73 12.78
CA LYS A 241 5.12 -16.26 12.25
C LYS A 241 5.27 -14.97 11.45
N LYS A 242 6.09 -14.02 11.93
CA LYS A 242 6.42 -12.79 11.19
C LYS A 242 7.19 -13.07 9.90
N ALA A 243 8.18 -13.96 9.93
CA ALA A 243 8.95 -14.36 8.75
C ALA A 243 8.08 -15.08 7.70
N VAL A 244 7.23 -16.01 8.13
CA VAL A 244 6.28 -16.75 7.29
C VAL A 244 5.22 -15.82 6.71
N ALA A 245 4.68 -14.90 7.51
CA ALA A 245 3.72 -13.90 7.01
C ALA A 245 4.37 -12.97 5.97
N LEU A 246 5.61 -12.55 6.21
CA LEU A 246 6.37 -11.74 5.25
C LEU A 246 6.66 -12.52 3.96
N ALA A 247 7.00 -13.80 4.04
CA ALA A 247 7.17 -14.66 2.88
C ALA A 247 5.86 -14.80 2.07
N LYS A 248 4.72 -14.99 2.73
CA LYS A 248 3.40 -15.00 2.06
C LYS A 248 3.06 -13.67 1.40
N LEU A 249 3.44 -12.55 2.02
CA LEU A 249 3.24 -11.23 1.45
C LEU A 249 4.12 -11.03 0.19
N ILE A 250 5.37 -11.48 0.22
CA ILE A 250 6.26 -11.49 -0.95
C ILE A 250 5.62 -12.31 -2.07
N GLN A 251 5.11 -13.51 -1.77
CA GLN A 251 4.41 -14.35 -2.75
C GLN A 251 3.18 -13.64 -3.34
N LYS A 252 2.39 -12.93 -2.52
CA LYS A 252 1.23 -12.15 -2.99
C LYS A 252 1.65 -11.04 -3.95
N HIS A 253 2.69 -10.28 -3.62
CA HIS A 253 3.23 -9.25 -4.51
C HIS A 253 3.81 -9.86 -5.79
N CYS A 254 4.52 -10.99 -5.70
CA CYS A 254 5.02 -11.72 -6.87
C CYS A 254 3.89 -12.20 -7.78
N LYS A 255 2.78 -12.71 -7.23
CA LYS A 255 1.60 -13.11 -8.00
C LYS A 255 0.94 -11.90 -8.68
N ALA A 256 0.72 -10.82 -7.93
CA ALA A 256 0.18 -9.58 -8.49
C ALA A 256 1.08 -8.97 -9.57
N ALA A 257 2.41 -9.11 -9.44
CA ALA A 257 3.37 -8.69 -10.45
C ALA A 257 3.18 -9.46 -11.76
N LEU A 258 2.96 -10.78 -11.71
CA LEU A 258 2.70 -11.61 -12.89
C LEU A 258 1.39 -11.24 -13.56
N GLU A 259 0.29 -11.13 -12.79
CA GLU A 259 -1.03 -10.74 -13.31
C GLU A 259 -1.00 -9.36 -14.00
N LYS A 260 -0.19 -8.43 -13.48
CA LYS A 260 0.01 -7.11 -14.10
C LYS A 260 0.91 -7.18 -15.33
N ALA A 261 1.96 -8.00 -15.29
CA ALA A 261 2.91 -8.17 -16.40
C ALA A 261 2.26 -8.76 -17.65
N GLU A 262 1.22 -9.59 -17.51
CA GLU A 262 0.45 -10.14 -18.63
C GLU A 262 -0.22 -9.04 -19.48
N LYS A 263 -0.59 -7.92 -18.85
CA LYS A 263 -1.16 -6.75 -19.54
C LYS A 263 -0.07 -5.85 -20.09
N ASP A 264 0.90 -5.52 -19.23
CA ASP A 264 2.08 -4.72 -19.58
C ASP A 264 3.19 -5.02 -18.55
N PRO A 265 4.37 -5.49 -18.99
CA PRO A 265 5.52 -5.72 -18.13
C PRO A 265 5.91 -4.52 -17.24
N ALA A 266 5.65 -3.28 -17.68
CA ALA A 266 5.92 -2.08 -16.89
C ALA A 266 5.03 -1.97 -15.65
N LEU A 267 3.79 -2.48 -15.71
CA LEU A 267 2.83 -2.44 -14.60
C LEU A 267 3.20 -3.37 -13.43
N ALA A 268 4.10 -4.32 -13.66
CA ALA A 268 4.62 -5.22 -12.63
C ALA A 268 5.64 -4.54 -11.69
N GLN A 269 6.28 -3.44 -12.13
CA GLN A 269 7.39 -2.81 -11.40
C GLN A 269 7.08 -2.40 -9.95
N PRO A 270 5.91 -1.81 -9.63
CA PRO A 270 5.59 -1.47 -8.23
C PRO A 270 5.51 -2.69 -7.32
N GLU A 271 4.92 -3.78 -7.81
CA GLU A 271 4.79 -5.03 -7.05
C GLU A 271 6.16 -5.73 -6.89
N LEU A 272 6.99 -5.72 -7.93
CA LEU A 272 8.36 -6.23 -7.87
C LEU A 272 9.21 -5.45 -6.86
N LYS A 273 9.06 -4.13 -6.79
CA LYS A 273 9.75 -3.30 -5.78
C LYS A 273 9.29 -3.65 -4.36
N ALA A 274 7.98 -3.80 -4.14
CA ALA A 274 7.42 -4.19 -2.85
C ALA A 274 7.88 -5.60 -2.42
N ALA A 275 7.86 -6.56 -3.34
CA ALA A 275 8.36 -7.91 -3.13
C ALA A 275 9.86 -7.92 -2.78
N LYS A 276 10.67 -7.12 -3.49
CA LYS A 276 12.11 -6.99 -3.23
C LYS A 276 12.40 -6.40 -1.85
N LEU A 277 11.69 -5.34 -1.46
CA LEU A 277 11.84 -4.74 -0.14
C LEU A 277 11.46 -5.73 0.98
N GLY A 278 10.39 -6.48 0.77
CA GLY A 278 9.99 -7.59 1.66
C GLY A 278 11.08 -8.65 1.76
N LEU A 279 11.66 -9.06 0.64
CA LEU A 279 12.74 -10.06 0.59
C LEU A 279 14.01 -9.57 1.29
N ASP A 280 14.41 -8.31 1.13
CA ASP A 280 15.56 -7.73 1.83
C ASP A 280 15.34 -7.71 3.35
N THR A 281 14.11 -7.42 3.79
CA THR A 281 13.73 -7.48 5.20
C THR A 281 13.76 -8.91 5.73
N LEU A 282 13.20 -9.85 4.97
CA LEU A 282 13.22 -11.27 5.33
C LEU A 282 14.65 -11.81 5.40
N LYS A 283 15.54 -11.39 4.48
CA LYS A 283 16.97 -11.73 4.47
C LYS A 283 17.71 -11.24 5.71
N LYS A 284 17.41 -10.02 6.17
CA LYS A 284 17.97 -9.50 7.43
C LYS A 284 17.52 -10.33 8.63
N ASN A 285 16.23 -10.66 8.72
CA ASN A 285 15.67 -11.50 9.79
C ASN A 285 16.25 -12.92 9.76
N HIS A 286 16.36 -13.51 8.58
CA HIS A 286 16.98 -14.83 8.35
C HIS A 286 18.43 -14.84 8.81
N LYS A 287 19.24 -13.86 8.39
CA LYS A 287 20.64 -13.72 8.83
C LYS A 287 20.77 -13.54 10.34
N ALA A 288 19.91 -12.72 10.94
CA ALA A 288 19.91 -12.52 12.38
C ALA A 288 19.64 -13.84 13.11
N LEU A 289 18.60 -14.57 12.71
CA LEU A 289 18.25 -15.86 13.31
C LEU A 289 19.31 -16.95 13.06
N ALA A 290 19.92 -16.99 11.88
CA ALA A 290 21.04 -17.89 11.59
C ALA A 290 22.27 -17.55 12.46
N GLY A 291 22.53 -16.26 12.69
CA GLY A 291 23.58 -15.80 13.60
C GLY A 291 23.31 -16.25 15.04
N VAL A 292 22.08 -16.11 15.53
CA VAL A 292 21.67 -16.59 16.86
C VAL A 292 21.79 -18.12 16.95
N ARG A 293 21.31 -18.86 15.95
CA ARG A 293 21.44 -20.33 15.87
C ARG A 293 22.89 -20.79 15.96
N LYS A 294 23.81 -20.09 15.28
CA LYS A 294 25.25 -20.39 15.32
C LYS A 294 25.87 -20.03 16.66
N LYS A 295 25.57 -18.84 17.20
CA LYS A 295 26.14 -18.33 18.45
C LYS A 295 25.77 -19.19 19.66
N TYR A 296 24.58 -19.79 19.65
CA TYR A 296 24.05 -20.58 20.77
C TYR A 296 23.87 -22.06 20.43
N ALA A 297 24.60 -22.58 19.44
CA ALA A 297 24.44 -23.95 18.95
C ALA A 297 24.52 -25.02 20.06
N THR A 298 25.44 -24.85 21.03
CA THR A 298 25.60 -25.77 22.16
C THR A 298 24.42 -25.70 23.13
N ALA A 299 23.93 -24.49 23.43
CA ALA A 299 22.77 -24.29 24.31
C ALA A 299 21.46 -24.79 23.67
N ILE A 300 21.29 -24.61 22.36
CA ILE A 300 20.15 -25.15 21.60
C ILE A 300 20.16 -26.67 21.63
N LYS A 301 21.32 -27.31 21.43
CA LYS A 301 21.43 -28.78 21.51
C LYS A 301 21.11 -29.32 22.89
N ALA A 302 21.49 -28.61 23.94
CA ALA A 302 21.28 -29.02 25.33
C ALA A 302 19.86 -28.72 25.87
N ALA A 303 19.05 -27.95 25.15
CA ALA A 303 17.72 -27.55 25.60
C ALA A 303 16.67 -28.66 25.46
N ALA A 304 15.70 -28.70 26.38
CA ALA A 304 14.59 -29.64 26.34
C ALA A 304 13.74 -29.48 25.06
N GLU A 305 13.52 -28.25 24.61
CA GLU A 305 12.80 -27.90 23.38
C GLU A 305 13.66 -27.88 22.10
N SER A 306 14.90 -28.41 22.14
CA SER A 306 15.85 -28.42 21.00
C SER A 306 15.22 -28.81 19.65
N LYS A 307 14.42 -29.88 19.64
CA LYS A 307 13.74 -30.38 18.44
C LYS A 307 12.75 -29.37 17.85
N GLU A 308 12.00 -28.67 18.69
CA GLU A 308 11.02 -27.68 18.24
C GLU A 308 11.73 -26.39 17.78
N LEU A 309 12.82 -25.98 18.45
CA LEU A 309 13.64 -24.85 17.99
C LEU A 309 14.24 -25.10 16.60
N TYR A 310 14.78 -26.29 16.34
CA TYR A 310 15.26 -26.65 15.01
C TYR A 310 14.15 -26.64 13.96
N LYS A 311 12.93 -27.05 14.32
CA LYS A 311 11.77 -26.98 13.43
C LYS A 311 11.38 -25.53 13.12
N GLN A 312 11.39 -24.64 14.12
CA GLN A 312 11.13 -23.21 13.93
C GLN A 312 12.21 -22.56 13.04
N PHE A 313 13.49 -22.86 13.26
CA PHE A 313 14.54 -22.39 12.34
C PHE A 313 14.35 -22.88 10.91
N LYS A 314 13.99 -24.16 10.77
CA LYS A 314 13.71 -24.75 9.45
C LYS A 314 12.55 -24.03 8.75
N LEU A 315 11.48 -23.67 9.46
CA LEU A 315 10.37 -22.90 8.88
C LEU A 315 10.80 -21.53 8.37
N VAL A 316 11.75 -20.86 9.05
CA VAL A 316 12.29 -19.58 8.58
C VAL A 316 13.23 -19.77 7.39
N ASP A 317 14.07 -20.82 7.41
CA ASP A 317 14.94 -21.20 6.29
C ASP A 317 14.09 -21.50 5.03
N GLU A 318 13.03 -22.29 5.18
CA GLU A 318 12.08 -22.64 4.13
C GLU A 318 11.32 -21.40 3.63
N ALA A 319 10.79 -20.56 4.52
CA ALA A 319 10.09 -19.34 4.15
C ALA A 319 10.97 -18.35 3.37
N PHE A 320 12.25 -18.22 3.77
CA PHE A 320 13.22 -17.39 3.05
C PHE A 320 13.55 -17.98 1.68
N ALA A 321 13.87 -19.27 1.61
CA ALA A 321 14.22 -19.95 0.35
C ALA A 321 13.05 -19.92 -0.65
N ASP A 322 11.83 -20.17 -0.20
CA ASP A 322 10.64 -20.10 -1.05
C ASP A 322 10.39 -18.69 -1.55
N ALA A 323 10.51 -17.67 -0.68
CA ALA A 323 10.35 -16.28 -1.08
C ALA A 323 11.42 -15.84 -2.09
N GLU A 324 12.68 -16.23 -1.88
CA GLU A 324 13.80 -15.94 -2.79
C GLU A 324 13.59 -16.62 -4.15
N LYS A 325 13.26 -17.92 -4.15
CA LYS A 325 12.94 -18.68 -5.36
C LYS A 325 11.76 -18.09 -6.11
N THR A 326 10.68 -17.76 -5.41
CA THR A 326 9.48 -17.16 -6.01
C THR A 326 9.83 -15.83 -6.67
N MET A 327 10.56 -14.96 -5.97
CA MET A 327 10.98 -13.67 -6.52
C MET A 327 11.83 -13.84 -7.78
N LEU A 328 12.77 -14.79 -7.77
CA LEU A 328 13.66 -15.03 -8.90
C LEU A 328 12.94 -15.62 -10.11
N GLN A 329 11.94 -16.50 -9.88
CA GLN A 329 11.05 -17.01 -10.91
C GLN A 329 10.16 -15.91 -11.49
N THR A 330 9.58 -15.08 -10.63
CA THR A 330 8.75 -13.95 -11.07
C THR A 330 9.55 -12.95 -11.90
N LEU A 331 10.76 -12.59 -11.48
CA LEU A 331 11.63 -11.71 -12.27
C LEU A 331 11.93 -12.30 -13.66
N LYS A 332 12.21 -13.60 -13.75
CA LYS A 332 12.44 -14.29 -15.04
C LYS A 332 11.19 -14.32 -15.91
N ALA A 333 10.03 -14.60 -15.32
CA ALA A 333 8.76 -14.64 -16.02
C ALA A 333 8.38 -13.26 -16.57
N VAL A 334 8.45 -12.21 -15.74
CA VAL A 334 8.18 -10.83 -16.18
C VAL A 334 9.16 -10.38 -17.28
N ALA A 335 10.45 -10.74 -17.18
CA ALA A 335 11.44 -10.45 -18.21
C ALA A 335 11.23 -11.26 -19.52
N GLY A 336 10.60 -12.44 -19.43
CA GLY A 336 10.29 -13.31 -20.56
C GLY A 336 8.98 -12.98 -21.28
N ILE A 337 8.11 -12.18 -20.67
CA ILE A 337 6.90 -11.66 -21.31
C ILE A 337 7.34 -10.60 -22.32
N LYS A 338 7.36 -10.98 -23.61
CA LYS A 338 7.56 -10.04 -24.70
C LYS A 338 6.42 -9.03 -24.69
N ALA A 339 6.75 -7.74 -24.80
CA ALA A 339 5.76 -6.70 -25.02
C ALA A 339 4.86 -7.10 -26.20
N PRO A 340 3.53 -6.89 -26.12
CA PRO A 340 2.66 -7.14 -27.25
C PRO A 340 3.24 -6.41 -28.45
N ALA A 341 3.42 -7.13 -29.56
CA ALA A 341 3.87 -6.54 -30.80
C ALA A 341 2.94 -5.37 -31.08
N THR A 342 3.49 -4.15 -31.06
CA THR A 342 2.80 -2.96 -31.53
C THR A 342 2.30 -3.29 -32.93
N ALA A 343 0.99 -3.49 -33.07
CA ALA A 343 0.36 -3.69 -34.36
C ALA A 343 0.66 -2.45 -35.21
N PRO A 344 1.18 -2.64 -36.44
CA PRO A 344 1.54 -1.53 -37.33
C PRO A 344 0.34 -0.68 -37.74
#